data_AF-A0A1Q5RX54-F1
#
_entry.id   AF-A0A1Q5RX54-F1
#
_cell.length_a   1.000
_cell.length_b   1.000
_cell.length_c   1.000
_cell.angle_alpha   90.00
_cell.angle_beta   90.00
_cell.angle_gamma   90.00
#
_symmetry.space_group_name_H-M   'P 1'
#
loop_
_entity.id
_entity.type
_entity.pdbx_description
1 polymer ?
#
loop_
_entity_poly.entity_id
_entity_poly.type
_entity_poly.pdbx_seq_one_letter_code
_entity_poly.pdbx_strand_id
1 'polypeptide(L)'
;MAGLLALSGQANAVDLKVSGYWKAYYAEKSQICGMESHGTMSHGQAAMHIKFVVGQPGLLVQIFKTSWNLPDGVKVPIVIDVDGAPTYEVEATGYSGKETASLVEWKIRSDDAIPFIKRFAAARSMSMRFQNGNEAPWAVNLGGSGAISLVMLRCIATFGKPATQPYGAPQASKPTQPYGAPSTATQPYDVTPPAQTQPEQTPPRREEASGREGRRLDLARLRDAFAPADECPFKSPASLTPRTRPTAPARSR
;
A
#
# COMPACT_ATOMS: atom_id res chain seq x y z
N MET A 1 -20.26 23.95 -1.40
CA MET A 1 -20.87 23.23 -2.54
C MET A 1 -19.98 22.04 -2.86
N ALA A 2 -20.48 20.81 -2.69
CA ALA A 2 -19.78 19.58 -3.02
C ALA A 2 -20.41 19.01 -4.30
N GLY A 3 -19.75 19.22 -5.44
CA GLY A 3 -20.15 18.69 -6.73
C GLY A 3 -19.22 17.54 -7.12
N LEU A 4 -19.74 16.32 -7.02
CA LEU A 4 -19.14 15.11 -7.57
C LEU A 4 -19.01 15.23 -9.09
N LEU A 5 -17.83 14.96 -9.62
CA LEU A 5 -17.62 14.57 -11.02
C LEU A 5 -16.69 13.35 -11.05
N ALA A 6 -17.27 12.15 -11.24
CA ALA A 6 -16.52 10.95 -11.65
C ALA A 6 -17.47 9.84 -12.17
N LEU A 7 -17.84 9.92 -13.44
CA LEU A 7 -18.33 8.79 -14.25
C LEU A 7 -17.52 8.89 -15.56
N SER A 8 -16.62 7.97 -15.87
CA SER A 8 -16.99 6.68 -16.43
C SER A 8 -15.77 5.76 -16.48
N GLY A 9 -16.01 4.47 -16.18
CA GLY A 9 -14.97 3.51 -15.82
C GLY A 9 -14.79 3.40 -14.30
N GLN A 10 -15.90 3.30 -13.56
CA GLN A 10 -15.82 2.93 -12.14
C GLN A 10 -15.23 1.52 -12.06
N ALA A 11 -13.91 1.43 -11.94
CA ALA A 11 -13.33 0.35 -11.19
C ALA A 11 -14.09 0.38 -9.86
N ASN A 12 -14.93 -0.64 -9.62
CA ASN A 12 -15.72 -0.75 -8.41
C ASN A 12 -14.75 -0.86 -7.24
N ALA A 13 -14.32 0.30 -6.74
CA ALA A 13 -13.42 0.42 -5.63
C ALA A 13 -14.27 0.37 -4.37
N VAL A 14 -13.96 -0.60 -3.51
CA VAL A 14 -14.57 -0.74 -2.20
C VAL A 14 -13.64 -0.09 -1.19
N ASP A 15 -14.17 0.88 -0.45
CA ASP A 15 -13.45 1.49 0.65
C ASP A 15 -13.24 0.46 1.77
N LEU A 16 -11.98 0.24 2.16
CA LEU A 16 -11.62 -0.74 3.20
C LEU A 16 -11.56 -0.09 4.59
N LYS A 17 -11.00 1.12 4.67
CA LYS A 17 -10.82 1.86 5.93
C LYS A 17 -10.55 3.33 5.67
N VAL A 18 -11.02 4.19 6.57
CA VAL A 18 -10.64 5.61 6.66
C VAL A 18 -9.90 5.86 7.96
N SER A 19 -8.84 6.66 7.94
CA SER A 19 -8.11 7.11 9.13
C SER A 19 -7.43 8.44 8.85
N GLY A 20 -7.78 9.48 9.61
CA GLY A 20 -7.27 10.83 9.41
C GLY A 20 -7.57 11.34 8.01
N TYR A 21 -6.53 11.75 7.28
CA TYR A 21 -6.62 12.29 5.92
C TYR A 21 -6.59 11.21 4.83
N TRP A 22 -6.52 9.94 5.22
CA TRP A 22 -6.23 8.84 4.32
C TRP A 22 -7.36 7.80 4.31
N LYS A 23 -7.53 7.18 3.15
CA LYS A 23 -8.48 6.11 2.91
C LYS A 23 -7.81 4.96 2.16
N ALA A 24 -7.98 3.73 2.63
CA ALA A 24 -7.62 2.52 1.89
C ALA A 24 -8.80 2.04 1.06
N TYR A 25 -8.53 1.54 -0.13
CA TYR A 25 -9.53 0.94 -1.02
C TYR A 25 -8.99 -0.28 -1.75
N TYR A 26 -9.91 -1.08 -2.28
CA TYR A 26 -9.64 -2.24 -3.11
C TYR A 26 -10.51 -2.20 -4.37
N ALA A 27 -9.91 -2.35 -5.55
CA ALA A 27 -10.66 -2.48 -6.80
C ALA A 27 -10.48 -3.89 -7.39
N GLU A 28 -11.53 -4.72 -7.29
CA GLU A 28 -11.49 -6.15 -7.60
C GLU A 28 -11.17 -6.46 -9.07
N LYS A 29 -11.92 -5.84 -9.99
CA LYS A 29 -11.75 -6.07 -11.43
C LYS A 29 -10.35 -5.70 -11.95
N SER A 30 -9.73 -4.72 -11.32
CA SER A 30 -8.40 -4.22 -11.69
C SER A 30 -7.29 -4.80 -10.82
N GLN A 31 -7.64 -5.59 -9.79
CA GLN A 31 -6.72 -6.14 -8.80
C GLN A 31 -5.78 -5.07 -8.22
N ILE A 32 -6.38 -3.97 -7.72
CA ILE A 32 -5.65 -2.83 -7.15
C ILE A 32 -5.90 -2.75 -5.66
N CYS A 33 -4.83 -2.74 -4.87
CA CYS A 33 -4.86 -2.23 -3.50
C CYS A 33 -4.33 -0.81 -3.51
N GLY A 34 -5.06 0.14 -2.94
CA GLY A 34 -4.61 1.51 -2.92
C GLY A 34 -4.92 2.22 -1.62
N MET A 35 -4.24 3.34 -1.46
CA MET A 35 -4.62 4.36 -0.51
C MET A 35 -4.67 5.72 -1.19
N GLU A 36 -5.56 6.57 -0.72
CA GLU A 36 -5.75 7.91 -1.26
C GLU A 36 -5.94 8.94 -0.16
N SER A 37 -5.57 10.18 -0.49
CA SER A 37 -5.91 11.37 0.26
C SER A 37 -6.45 12.42 -0.70
N HIS A 38 -7.45 13.17 -0.26
CA HIS A 38 -8.05 14.28 -1.00
C HIS A 38 -7.87 15.56 -0.20
N GLY A 39 -7.64 16.66 -0.91
CA GLY A 39 -7.47 17.96 -0.28
C GLY A 39 -7.64 19.12 -1.26
N THR A 40 -7.45 20.32 -0.74
CA THR A 40 -7.40 21.53 -1.55
C THR A 40 -5.98 22.06 -1.49
N MET A 41 -5.36 22.21 -2.66
CA MET A 41 -4.05 22.84 -2.82
C MET A 41 -4.25 24.25 -3.40
N SER A 42 -3.16 25.00 -3.58
CA SER A 42 -3.20 26.32 -4.22
C SER A 42 -3.99 26.25 -5.54
N HIS A 43 -5.09 27.00 -5.63
CA HIS A 43 -5.93 27.11 -6.82
C HIS A 43 -6.64 25.82 -7.28
N GLY A 44 -6.92 24.82 -6.44
CA GLY A 44 -7.74 23.69 -6.91
C GLY A 44 -7.89 22.52 -5.95
N GLN A 45 -8.78 21.59 -6.33
CA GLN A 45 -8.87 20.29 -5.66
C GLN A 45 -7.71 19.42 -6.12
N ALA A 46 -7.13 18.68 -5.18
CA ALA A 46 -6.05 17.75 -5.44
C ALA A 46 -6.31 16.41 -4.74
N ALA A 47 -5.77 15.35 -5.32
CA ALA A 47 -5.78 14.03 -4.73
C ALA A 47 -4.43 13.35 -4.92
N MET A 48 -4.03 12.53 -3.96
CA MET A 48 -2.83 11.69 -4.05
C MET A 48 -3.26 10.24 -3.86
N HIS A 49 -2.85 9.36 -4.77
CA HIS A 49 -3.10 7.93 -4.71
C HIS A 49 -1.76 7.18 -4.71
N ILE A 50 -1.65 6.19 -3.85
CA ILE A 50 -0.54 5.22 -3.84
C ILE A 50 -1.17 3.85 -4.07
N LYS A 51 -0.77 3.20 -5.17
CA LYS A 51 -1.42 1.99 -5.68
C LYS A 51 -0.41 0.85 -5.81
N PHE A 52 -0.82 -0.33 -5.42
CA PHE A 52 -0.22 -1.60 -5.83
C PHE A 52 -1.15 -2.24 -6.87
N VAL A 53 -0.60 -2.55 -8.03
CA VAL A 53 -1.34 -3.17 -9.15
C VAL A 53 -0.75 -4.55 -9.39
N VAL A 54 -1.58 -5.60 -9.31
CA VAL A 54 -1.11 -6.97 -9.55
C VAL A 54 -0.49 -7.08 -10.94
N GLY A 55 0.68 -7.71 -11.02
CA GLY A 55 1.45 -7.86 -12.25
C GLY A 55 2.35 -6.68 -12.62
N GLN A 56 2.25 -5.53 -11.93
CA GLN A 56 3.16 -4.41 -12.11
C GLN A 56 4.28 -4.41 -11.05
N PRO A 57 5.53 -4.10 -11.42
CA PRO A 57 6.61 -3.98 -10.45
C PRO A 57 6.47 -2.67 -9.65
N GLY A 58 6.54 -2.77 -8.34
CA GLY A 58 6.62 -1.63 -7.43
C GLY A 58 5.27 -1.04 -7.04
N LEU A 59 5.28 0.26 -6.74
CA LEU A 59 4.08 1.06 -6.45
C LEU A 59 3.90 2.11 -7.53
N LEU A 60 2.65 2.39 -7.87
CA LEU A 60 2.28 3.50 -8.73
C LEU A 60 1.77 4.64 -7.86
N VAL A 61 2.39 5.81 -7.97
CA VAL A 61 1.93 7.01 -7.29
C VAL A 61 1.35 7.95 -8.33
N GLN A 62 0.13 8.44 -8.07
CA GLN A 62 -0.58 9.37 -8.94
C GLN A 62 -1.06 10.55 -8.12
N ILE A 63 -0.75 11.76 -8.58
CA ILE A 63 -1.28 13.00 -8.02
C ILE A 63 -2.14 13.69 -9.06
N PHE A 64 -3.29 14.18 -8.65
CA PHE A 64 -4.28 14.83 -9.49
C PHE A 64 -4.45 16.27 -9.02
N LYS A 65 -4.66 17.21 -9.94
CA LYS A 65 -5.08 18.56 -9.60
C LYS A 65 -5.93 19.18 -10.70
N THR A 66 -7.06 19.78 -10.32
CA THR A 66 -8.04 20.29 -11.30
C THR A 66 -7.58 21.51 -12.07
N SER A 67 -6.67 22.31 -11.51
CA SER A 67 -6.14 23.53 -12.17
C SER A 67 -4.87 23.31 -12.96
N TRP A 68 -4.39 22.07 -13.05
CA TRP A 68 -3.24 21.75 -13.88
C TRP A 68 -3.62 21.68 -15.36
N ASN A 69 -2.80 22.33 -16.18
CA ASN A 69 -2.82 22.21 -17.64
C ASN A 69 -1.46 21.66 -18.09
N LEU A 70 -1.37 20.33 -18.21
CA LEU A 70 -0.14 19.62 -18.53
C LEU A 70 -0.25 19.02 -19.94
N PRO A 71 0.76 19.17 -20.81
CA PRO A 71 0.84 18.38 -22.03
C PRO A 71 0.99 16.89 -21.71
N ASP A 72 0.42 16.02 -22.56
CA ASP A 72 0.58 14.58 -22.40
C ASP A 72 2.05 14.16 -22.55
N GLY A 73 2.54 13.35 -21.62
CA GLY A 73 3.89 12.81 -21.64
C GLY A 73 4.97 13.78 -21.11
N VAL A 74 4.61 14.98 -20.66
CA VAL A 74 5.58 15.95 -20.14
C VAL A 74 6.32 15.38 -18.93
N LYS A 75 7.64 15.59 -18.87
CA LYS A 75 8.46 15.18 -17.73
C LYS A 75 8.40 16.21 -16.62
N VAL A 76 8.08 15.74 -15.42
CA VAL A 76 7.89 16.57 -14.24
C VAL A 76 8.87 16.10 -13.16
N PRO A 77 10.05 16.73 -13.01
CA PRO A 77 10.97 16.41 -11.93
C PRO A 77 10.40 16.88 -10.58
N ILE A 78 10.30 15.95 -9.64
CA ILE A 78 9.74 16.18 -8.30
C ILE A 78 10.76 15.74 -7.25
N VAL A 79 10.96 16.58 -6.23
CA VAL A 79 11.69 16.22 -5.01
C VAL A 79 10.68 15.98 -3.89
N ILE A 80 10.70 14.79 -3.32
CA ILE A 80 9.79 14.37 -2.24
C ILE A 80 10.59 14.27 -0.96
N ASP A 81 10.15 14.99 0.06
CA ASP A 81 10.66 14.91 1.43
C ASP A 81 9.58 14.30 2.33
N VAL A 82 9.97 13.38 3.21
CA VAL A 82 9.06 12.70 4.13
C VAL A 82 9.64 12.85 5.54
N ASP A 83 9.04 13.74 6.34
CA ASP A 83 9.50 14.11 7.68
C ASP A 83 11.01 14.46 7.76
N GLY A 84 11.56 15.16 6.76
CA GLY A 84 12.96 15.57 6.75
C GLY A 84 13.97 14.43 6.53
N ALA A 85 13.52 13.24 6.15
CA ALA A 85 14.38 12.13 5.75
C ALA A 85 15.05 12.40 4.39
N PRO A 86 16.09 11.63 3.98
CA PRO A 86 16.69 11.78 2.66
C PRO A 86 15.64 11.78 1.54
N THR A 87 15.74 12.78 0.67
CA THR A 87 14.72 13.07 -0.34
C THR A 87 14.69 12.02 -1.44
N TYR A 88 13.51 11.79 -2.00
CA TYR A 88 13.35 11.04 -3.24
C TYR A 88 13.29 12.01 -4.40
N GLU A 89 14.21 11.88 -5.34
CA GLU A 89 14.15 12.59 -6.61
C GLU A 89 13.50 11.65 -7.64
N VAL A 90 12.39 12.08 -8.21
CA VAL A 90 11.63 11.28 -9.18
C VAL A 90 11.37 12.08 -10.43
N GLU A 91 11.49 11.43 -11.59
CA GLU A 91 11.01 11.96 -12.85
C GLU A 91 9.61 11.40 -13.12
N ALA A 92 8.60 12.23 -12.89
CA ALA A 92 7.21 11.86 -13.13
C ALA A 92 6.77 12.19 -14.56
N THR A 93 5.67 11.59 -15.00
CA THR A 93 5.05 11.85 -16.30
C THR A 93 3.69 12.50 -16.10
N GLY A 94 3.48 13.66 -16.73
CA GLY A 94 2.22 14.40 -16.71
C GLY A 94 1.28 13.96 -17.83
N TYR A 95 -0.01 14.03 -17.56
CA TYR A 95 -1.08 13.76 -18.53
C TYR A 95 -2.18 14.80 -18.39
N SER A 96 -2.69 15.24 -19.54
CA SER A 96 -3.80 16.16 -19.65
C SER A 96 -5.11 15.48 -19.24
N GLY A 97 -5.85 16.12 -18.35
CA GLY A 97 -7.22 15.73 -18.03
C GLY A 97 -8.18 16.53 -18.90
N LYS A 98 -8.56 16.01 -20.08
CA LYS A 98 -9.52 16.71 -20.96
C LYS A 98 -10.93 16.80 -20.36
N GLU A 99 -11.35 15.75 -19.66
CA GLU A 99 -12.66 15.64 -19.00
C GLU A 99 -12.54 15.43 -17.48
N THR A 100 -11.32 15.26 -16.98
CA THR A 100 -10.98 14.94 -15.59
C THR A 100 -9.84 15.85 -15.12
N ALA A 101 -9.42 15.73 -13.86
CA ALA A 101 -8.23 16.42 -13.39
C ALA A 101 -6.99 15.92 -14.14
N SER A 102 -6.12 16.83 -14.58
CA SER A 102 -4.78 16.47 -15.04
C SER A 102 -4.02 15.75 -13.94
N LEU A 103 -3.16 14.82 -14.32
CA LEU A 103 -2.45 13.96 -13.37
C LEU A 103 -0.96 13.91 -13.65
N VAL A 104 -0.19 13.70 -12.61
CA VAL A 104 1.24 13.38 -12.68
C VAL A 104 1.45 12.03 -12.01
N GLU A 105 2.17 11.12 -12.67
CA GLU A 105 2.45 9.79 -12.14
C GLU A 105 3.92 9.43 -12.16
N TRP A 106 4.34 8.63 -11.19
CA TRP A 106 5.64 7.98 -11.19
C TRP A 106 5.55 6.61 -10.51
N LYS A 107 6.60 5.82 -10.72
CA LYS A 107 6.71 4.49 -10.11
C LYS A 107 7.76 4.51 -9.02
N ILE A 108 7.43 3.93 -7.88
CA ILE A 108 8.41 3.56 -6.86
C ILE A 108 8.81 2.12 -7.16
N ARG A 109 10.11 1.89 -7.30
CA ARG A 109 10.62 0.57 -7.67
C ARG A 109 10.29 -0.48 -6.61
N SER A 110 10.25 -1.72 -7.04
CA SER A 110 10.04 -2.90 -6.22
C SER A 110 10.90 -2.96 -4.95
N ASP A 111 12.18 -2.64 -5.09
CA ASP A 111 13.17 -2.62 -4.01
C ASP A 111 12.94 -1.48 -3.01
N ASP A 112 12.35 -0.38 -3.46
CA ASP A 112 12.08 0.81 -2.65
C ASP A 112 10.65 0.85 -2.09
N ALA A 113 9.75 0.00 -2.58
CA ALA A 113 8.34 0.00 -2.22
C ALA A 113 8.11 -0.19 -0.71
N ILE A 114 8.76 -1.19 -0.09
CA ILE A 114 8.61 -1.42 1.37
C ILE A 114 9.28 -0.34 2.21
N PRO A 115 10.54 0.04 1.96
CA PRO A 115 11.14 1.19 2.65
C PRO A 115 10.27 2.45 2.56
N PHE A 116 9.72 2.73 1.38
CA PHE A 116 8.82 3.87 1.17
C PHE A 116 7.55 3.76 2.02
N ILE A 117 6.82 2.63 1.97
CA ILE A 117 5.59 2.45 2.75
C ILE A 117 5.87 2.51 4.25
N LYS A 118 6.98 1.93 4.72
CA LYS A 118 7.37 2.02 6.14
C LYS A 118 7.62 3.46 6.56
N ARG A 119 8.34 4.24 5.74
CA ARG A 119 8.59 5.67 6.01
C ARG A 119 7.28 6.47 5.98
N PHE A 120 6.46 6.25 4.96
CA PHE A 120 5.16 6.90 4.80
C PHE A 120 4.20 6.61 5.98
N ALA A 121 4.18 5.37 6.46
CA ALA A 121 3.36 4.94 7.59
C ALA A 121 3.79 5.56 8.94
N ALA A 122 5.07 5.86 9.11
CA ALA A 122 5.63 6.43 10.33
C ALA A 122 5.65 7.97 10.34
N ALA A 123 5.56 8.60 9.16
CA ALA A 123 5.71 10.03 9.00
C ALA A 123 4.42 10.82 9.33
N ARG A 124 4.60 12.08 9.69
CA ARG A 124 3.52 13.05 9.99
C ARG A 124 3.25 13.99 8.83
N SER A 125 4.26 14.24 8.02
CA SER A 125 4.21 15.17 6.89
C SER A 125 5.00 14.64 5.70
N MET A 126 4.57 15.07 4.51
CA MET A 126 5.33 14.92 3.28
C MET A 126 5.29 16.26 2.55
N SER A 127 6.42 16.67 1.98
CA SER A 127 6.46 17.80 1.06
C SER A 127 6.90 17.37 -0.32
N MET A 128 6.31 17.98 -1.34
CA MET A 128 6.66 17.75 -2.75
C MET A 128 7.01 19.07 -3.39
N ARG A 129 8.20 19.14 -3.98
CA ARG A 129 8.69 20.32 -4.71
C ARG A 129 8.83 19.99 -6.18
N PHE A 130 8.15 20.77 -7.02
CA PHE A 130 8.27 20.68 -8.47
C PHE A 130 9.45 21.53 -8.90
N GLN A 131 10.47 20.93 -9.52
CA GLN A 131 11.68 21.68 -9.86
C GLN A 131 11.46 22.63 -11.05
N ASN A 132 10.45 22.33 -11.88
CA ASN A 132 10.08 23.10 -13.05
C ASN A 132 8.63 23.60 -12.95
N GLY A 133 8.32 24.67 -13.68
CA GLY A 133 6.97 25.25 -13.74
C GLY A 133 6.73 26.30 -12.65
N ASN A 134 5.46 26.63 -12.44
CA ASN A 134 4.99 27.65 -11.49
C ASN A 134 4.17 27.05 -10.34
N GLU A 135 4.24 25.73 -10.15
CA GLU A 135 3.50 25.04 -9.10
C GLU A 135 4.20 25.24 -7.75
N ALA A 136 3.45 25.72 -6.75
CA ALA A 136 3.98 25.87 -5.40
C ALA A 136 4.29 24.51 -4.76
N PRO A 137 5.24 24.43 -3.80
CA PRO A 137 5.45 23.22 -3.04
C PRO A 137 4.16 22.72 -2.37
N TRP A 138 3.92 21.42 -2.42
CA TRP A 138 2.80 20.80 -1.71
C TRP A 138 3.25 20.34 -0.33
N ALA A 139 2.37 20.51 0.65
CA ALA A 139 2.48 19.90 1.96
C ALA A 139 1.30 18.95 2.17
N VAL A 140 1.59 17.68 2.39
CA VAL A 140 0.61 16.61 2.57
C VAL A 140 0.64 16.17 4.03
N ASN A 141 -0.53 16.18 4.67
CA ASN A 141 -0.70 15.69 6.03
C ASN A 141 -0.76 14.15 6.01
N LEU A 142 0.14 13.50 6.75
CA LEU A 142 0.20 12.04 6.85
C LEU A 142 -0.49 11.49 8.11
N GLY A 143 -1.25 12.32 8.82
CA GLY A 143 -2.10 11.89 9.93
C GLY A 143 -3.05 10.76 9.49
N GLY A 144 -2.88 9.58 10.09
CA GLY A 144 -3.63 8.36 9.76
C GLY A 144 -2.98 7.44 8.72
N SER A 145 -1.86 7.85 8.10
CA SER A 145 -1.15 7.08 7.08
C SER A 145 -0.72 5.69 7.58
N GLY A 146 -0.28 5.57 8.84
CA GLY A 146 0.15 4.30 9.41
C GLY A 146 -0.95 3.24 9.46
N ALA A 147 -2.14 3.62 9.93
CA ALA A 147 -3.28 2.71 9.99
C ALA A 147 -3.77 2.29 8.59
N ILE A 148 -3.71 3.20 7.62
CA ILE A 148 -4.11 2.94 6.23
C ILE A 148 -3.06 2.09 5.50
N SER A 149 -1.77 2.34 5.74
CA SER A 149 -0.67 1.55 5.15
C SER A 149 -0.75 0.09 5.58
N LEU A 150 -1.10 -0.19 6.84
CA LEU A 150 -1.30 -1.55 7.31
C LEU A 150 -2.47 -2.24 6.58
N VAL A 151 -3.57 -1.53 6.34
CA VAL A 151 -4.71 -2.07 5.57
C VAL A 151 -4.32 -2.33 4.12
N MET A 152 -3.59 -1.41 3.50
CA MET A 152 -3.07 -1.58 2.14
C MET A 152 -2.15 -2.81 2.05
N LEU A 153 -1.21 -2.99 2.98
CA LEU A 153 -0.32 -4.17 3.00
C LEU A 153 -1.08 -5.48 3.21
N ARG A 154 -2.10 -5.49 4.08
CA ARG A 154 -2.99 -6.65 4.24
C ARG A 154 -3.75 -6.97 2.95
N CYS A 155 -4.23 -5.94 2.24
CA CYS A 155 -4.83 -6.10 0.93
C CYS A 155 -3.83 -6.71 -0.07
N ILE A 156 -2.58 -6.22 -0.13
CA ILE A 156 -1.56 -6.78 -1.04
C ILE A 156 -1.30 -8.26 -0.74
N ALA A 157 -1.27 -8.63 0.54
CA ALA A 157 -1.03 -10.01 0.97
C ALA A 157 -2.15 -11.00 0.56
N THR A 158 -3.31 -10.54 0.09
CA THR A 158 -4.35 -11.43 -0.45
C THR A 158 -4.05 -11.89 -1.88
N PHE A 159 -3.27 -11.12 -2.66
CA PHE A 159 -2.98 -11.41 -4.09
C PHE A 159 -1.93 -12.49 -4.34
N GLY A 160 -1.32 -13.05 -3.29
CA GLY A 160 -0.34 -14.13 -3.39
C GLY A 160 -0.82 -15.46 -2.82
N LYS A 161 -2.03 -15.53 -2.25
CA LYS A 161 -2.55 -16.75 -1.66
C LYS A 161 -3.35 -17.50 -2.73
N PRO A 162 -3.03 -18.78 -3.05
CA PRO A 162 -3.95 -19.59 -3.83
C PRO A 162 -5.29 -19.57 -3.11
N ALA A 163 -6.40 -19.47 -3.86
CA ALA A 163 -7.74 -19.49 -3.29
C ALA A 163 -7.86 -20.75 -2.42
N THR A 164 -7.76 -20.58 -1.11
CA THR A 164 -7.94 -21.68 -0.17
C THR A 164 -9.42 -21.96 -0.19
N GLN A 165 -9.86 -22.87 -1.07
CA GLN A 165 -11.18 -23.46 -1.00
C GLN A 165 -11.35 -23.91 0.46
N PRO A 166 -12.29 -23.30 1.23
CA PRO A 166 -12.44 -23.63 2.65
C PRO A 166 -12.88 -25.09 2.84
N TYR A 167 -13.39 -25.71 1.77
CA TYR A 167 -13.63 -27.13 1.65
C TYR A 167 -12.70 -27.69 0.58
N GLY A 168 -11.50 -28.09 0.99
CA GLY A 168 -10.80 -29.11 0.21
C GLY A 168 -11.77 -30.29 0.07
N ALA A 169 -11.89 -30.83 -1.15
CA ALA A 169 -12.60 -32.09 -1.38
C ALA A 169 -12.22 -33.06 -0.26
N PRO A 170 -13.19 -33.77 0.37
CA PRO A 170 -12.93 -34.62 1.51
C PRO A 170 -11.74 -35.53 1.18
N GLN A 171 -10.57 -35.23 1.76
CA GLN A 171 -9.47 -36.17 1.70
C GLN A 171 -10.02 -37.40 2.40
N ALA A 172 -10.12 -38.49 1.66
CA ALA A 172 -10.51 -39.78 2.20
C ALA A 172 -9.71 -39.99 3.48
N SER A 173 -10.39 -39.86 4.62
CA SER A 173 -9.79 -39.95 5.93
C SER A 173 -9.14 -41.32 5.99
N LYS A 174 -7.81 -41.35 6.02
CA LYS A 174 -7.11 -42.57 6.45
C LYS A 174 -7.68 -42.90 7.84
N PRO A 175 -8.12 -44.14 8.08
CA PRO A 175 -8.67 -44.54 9.36
C PRO A 175 -7.68 -44.20 10.48
N THR A 176 -8.03 -43.22 11.31
CA THR A 176 -7.31 -42.96 12.56
C THR A 176 -7.67 -44.09 13.51
N GLN A 177 -6.79 -45.07 13.64
CA GLN A 177 -6.91 -46.10 14.68
C GLN A 177 -6.75 -45.45 16.06
N PRO A 178 -7.70 -45.63 16.98
CA PRO A 178 -7.67 -45.00 18.31
C PRO A 178 -6.75 -45.69 19.34
N TYR A 179 -5.98 -46.72 18.98
CA TYR A 179 -5.12 -47.45 19.92
C TYR A 179 -3.71 -47.64 19.39
N GLY A 180 -2.87 -46.63 19.59
CA GLY A 180 -1.41 -46.75 19.54
C GLY A 180 -0.86 -46.98 20.95
N ALA A 181 0.05 -47.94 21.09
CA ALA A 181 0.67 -48.35 22.35
C ALA A 181 1.33 -47.19 23.12
N PRO A 182 1.40 -47.27 24.47
CA PRO A 182 2.03 -46.24 25.30
C PRO A 182 3.50 -46.06 24.93
N SER A 183 3.89 -44.88 24.42
CA SER A 183 5.29 -44.53 24.24
C SER A 183 5.91 -44.23 25.60
N THR A 184 6.94 -44.98 25.94
CA THR A 184 7.79 -44.81 27.10
C THR A 184 8.41 -43.42 27.15
N ALA A 185 8.33 -42.80 28.33
CA ALA A 185 9.01 -41.56 28.68
C ALA A 185 10.53 -41.73 28.56
N THR A 186 11.23 -40.73 28.00
CA THR A 186 12.69 -40.67 28.08
C THR A 186 13.15 -39.22 28.27
N GLN A 187 13.48 -38.95 29.53
CA GLN A 187 14.57 -38.10 30.06
C GLN A 187 14.52 -36.56 29.90
N PRO A 188 14.82 -35.81 30.98
CA PRO A 188 15.13 -34.38 30.94
C PRO A 188 16.60 -34.18 30.50
N TYR A 189 16.82 -33.36 29.47
CA TYR A 189 18.16 -32.92 29.11
C TYR A 189 18.52 -31.61 29.83
N ASP A 190 19.64 -31.68 30.52
CA ASP A 190 20.41 -30.59 31.10
C ASP A 190 21.00 -29.74 29.96
N VAL A 191 20.70 -28.43 29.94
CA VAL A 191 21.22 -27.50 28.93
C VAL A 191 22.41 -26.76 29.54
N THR A 192 23.61 -27.22 29.23
CA THR A 192 24.85 -26.47 29.48
C THR A 192 24.96 -25.32 28.46
N PRO A 193 25.17 -24.06 28.88
CA PRO A 193 25.37 -22.95 27.96
C PRO A 193 26.73 -23.05 27.25
N PRO A 194 26.80 -22.93 25.91
CA PRO A 194 28.08 -22.84 25.22
C PRO A 194 28.74 -21.46 25.41
N ALA A 195 30.05 -21.50 25.65
CA ALA A 195 30.93 -20.35 25.73
C ALA A 195 30.92 -19.53 24.43
N GLN A 196 30.85 -18.21 24.57
CA GLN A 196 30.98 -17.27 23.47
C GLN A 196 32.40 -17.30 22.90
N THR A 197 32.56 -17.81 21.69
CA THR A 197 33.78 -17.63 20.90
C THR A 197 33.55 -16.50 19.91
N GLN A 198 34.34 -15.45 20.05
CA GLN A 198 34.35 -14.25 19.21
C GLN A 198 35.08 -14.56 17.90
N PRO A 199 34.47 -14.39 16.71
CA PRO A 199 35.19 -14.57 15.46
C PRO A 199 35.93 -13.30 15.04
N GLU A 200 37.14 -13.58 14.60
CA GLU A 200 38.18 -12.78 14.00
C GLU A 200 37.71 -11.90 12.83
N GLN A 201 38.35 -10.74 12.71
CA GLN A 201 38.13 -9.72 11.69
C GLN A 201 38.53 -10.23 10.30
N THR A 202 37.61 -10.11 9.33
CA THR A 202 37.87 -10.46 7.92
C THR A 202 38.36 -9.23 7.12
N PRO A 203 39.40 -9.37 6.27
CA PRO A 203 39.93 -8.29 5.43
C PRO A 203 39.01 -7.90 4.25
N PRO A 204 39.22 -6.73 3.62
CA PRO A 204 38.29 -6.15 2.64
C PRO A 204 38.25 -6.91 1.30
N ARG A 205 37.04 -7.13 0.79
CA ARG A 205 36.77 -7.83 -0.48
C ARG A 205 36.55 -6.86 -1.65
N ARG A 206 37.28 -7.15 -2.72
CA ARG A 206 37.34 -6.53 -4.05
C ARG A 206 35.98 -6.48 -4.76
N GLU A 207 35.70 -5.34 -5.40
CA GLU A 207 34.61 -5.09 -6.35
C GLU A 207 34.59 -6.13 -7.49
N GLU A 208 33.40 -6.71 -7.74
CA GLU A 208 33.10 -7.40 -9.00
C GLU A 208 31.69 -7.05 -9.48
N ALA A 209 31.58 -7.05 -10.80
CA ALA A 209 30.66 -6.26 -11.60
C ALA A 209 29.21 -6.75 -11.63
N SER A 210 28.35 -5.75 -11.84
CA SER A 210 26.90 -5.80 -11.94
C SER A 210 26.40 -6.54 -13.19
N GLY A 211 25.90 -7.78 -13.01
CA GLY A 211 24.87 -8.38 -13.85
C GLY A 211 23.53 -8.32 -13.12
N ARG A 212 22.63 -7.39 -13.50
CA ARG A 212 21.32 -7.21 -12.84
C ARG A 212 20.20 -7.77 -13.71
N GLU A 213 20.00 -9.08 -13.57
CA GLU A 213 18.83 -9.79 -14.05
C GLU A 213 17.58 -9.34 -13.28
N GLY A 214 16.47 -9.13 -14.01
CA GLY A 214 15.24 -8.53 -13.50
C GLY A 214 14.60 -9.32 -12.36
N ARG A 215 14.83 -8.88 -11.11
CA ARG A 215 14.18 -9.47 -9.94
C ARG A 215 12.71 -9.10 -9.93
N ARG A 216 11.88 -10.09 -10.24
CA ARG A 216 10.45 -10.12 -9.94
C ARG A 216 10.27 -9.81 -8.45
N LEU A 217 9.27 -8.99 -8.13
CA LEU A 217 8.90 -8.67 -6.76
C LEU A 217 8.61 -9.97 -6.00
N ASP A 218 9.46 -10.33 -5.05
CA ASP A 218 9.25 -11.49 -4.21
C ASP A 218 8.16 -11.17 -3.19
N LEU A 219 6.92 -11.51 -3.55
CA LEU A 219 5.74 -11.37 -2.68
C LEU A 219 5.95 -12.08 -1.33
N ALA A 220 6.76 -13.13 -1.25
CA ALA A 220 7.07 -13.80 0.01
C ALA A 220 7.92 -12.89 0.93
N ARG A 221 8.86 -12.14 0.36
CA ARG A 221 9.68 -11.19 1.12
C ARG A 221 8.88 -9.99 1.65
N LEU A 222 7.86 -9.55 0.91
CA LEU A 222 6.92 -8.54 1.41
C LEU A 222 6.11 -9.07 2.60
N ARG A 223 5.74 -10.35 2.56
CA ARG A 223 4.99 -11.02 3.63
C ARG A 223 5.80 -11.08 4.93
N ASP A 224 7.05 -11.50 4.85
CA ASP A 224 7.89 -11.74 6.03
C ASP A 224 8.33 -10.43 6.71
N ALA A 225 8.42 -9.32 5.98
CA ALA A 225 8.72 -8.00 6.54
C ALA A 225 7.60 -7.43 7.44
N PHE A 226 6.42 -8.07 7.46
CA PHE A 226 5.23 -7.66 8.22
C PHE A 226 4.51 -8.85 8.88
N ALA A 227 5.26 -9.84 9.36
CA ALA A 227 4.70 -10.86 10.23
C ALA A 227 3.91 -10.18 11.38
N PRO A 228 2.64 -10.54 11.59
CA PRO A 228 1.76 -9.81 12.50
C PRO A 228 2.26 -9.98 13.94
N ALA A 229 2.53 -8.87 14.63
CA ALA A 229 2.41 -8.84 16.08
C ALA A 229 0.91 -8.91 16.39
N ASP A 230 0.49 -10.07 16.91
CA ASP A 230 -0.82 -10.41 17.46
C ASP A 230 -2.08 -10.01 16.66
N GLU A 231 -2.78 -11.04 16.23
CA GLU A 231 -4.04 -11.01 15.49
C GLU A 231 -5.13 -10.23 16.25
N CYS A 232 -5.36 -8.96 15.87
CA CYS A 232 -6.64 -8.31 16.15
C CYS A 232 -7.68 -8.90 15.19
N PRO A 233 -8.73 -9.59 15.68
CA PRO A 233 -9.75 -10.19 14.81
C PRO A 233 -10.55 -9.08 14.14
N PHE A 234 -10.29 -8.87 12.85
CA PHE A 234 -11.08 -7.97 12.02
C PHE A 234 -12.35 -8.72 11.60
N LYS A 235 -13.46 -8.52 12.33
CA LYS A 235 -14.78 -8.92 11.85
C LYS A 235 -15.06 -8.18 10.55
N SER A 236 -15.31 -8.94 9.48
CA SER A 236 -15.84 -8.41 8.23
C SER A 236 -17.03 -7.50 8.54
N PRO A 237 -17.06 -6.23 8.09
CA PRO A 237 -18.21 -5.38 8.31
C PRO A 237 -19.39 -6.02 7.58
N ALA A 238 -20.41 -6.42 8.35
CA ALA A 238 -21.69 -6.83 7.80
C ALA A 238 -22.18 -5.74 6.85
N SER A 239 -22.63 -6.15 5.66
CA SER A 239 -23.16 -5.31 4.59
C SER A 239 -24.03 -4.18 5.15
N LEU A 240 -23.50 -2.95 5.14
CA LEU A 240 -24.26 -1.77 5.56
C LEU A 240 -25.38 -1.55 4.54
N THR A 241 -26.60 -1.90 4.93
CA THR A 241 -27.81 -1.52 4.19
C THR A 241 -27.87 0.00 4.07
N PRO A 242 -28.21 0.55 2.88
CA PRO A 242 -28.26 1.98 2.65
C PRO A 242 -29.29 2.63 3.59
N ARG A 243 -28.84 3.62 4.38
CA ARG A 243 -29.73 4.48 5.17
C ARG A 243 -30.60 5.29 4.22
N THR A 244 -31.91 5.05 4.25
CA THR A 244 -32.91 5.92 3.65
C THR A 244 -32.82 7.31 4.29
N ARG A 245 -32.61 8.32 3.45
CA ARG A 245 -32.54 9.73 3.86
C ARG A 245 -33.96 10.20 4.23
N PRO A 246 -34.18 10.83 5.40
CA PRO A 246 -35.50 11.36 5.74
C PRO A 246 -35.87 12.50 4.78
N THR A 247 -37.04 12.39 4.16
CA THR A 247 -37.64 13.39 3.29
C THR A 247 -38.02 14.61 4.13
N ALA A 248 -37.56 15.80 3.74
CA ALA A 248 -37.94 17.04 4.42
C ALA A 248 -39.44 17.34 4.23
N PRO A 249 -40.16 17.83 5.26
CA PRO A 249 -41.57 18.19 5.12
C PRO A 249 -41.72 19.42 4.22
N ALA A 250 -42.70 19.36 3.32
CA ALA A 250 -43.06 20.46 2.44
C ALA A 250 -43.57 21.66 3.26
N ARG A 251 -43.00 22.85 3.01
CA ARG A 251 -43.56 24.11 3.52
C ARG A 251 -44.79 24.49 2.68
N SER A 252 -45.96 24.48 3.28
CA SER A 252 -47.16 25.15 2.75
C SER A 252 -46.97 26.66 2.84
N ARG A 253 -47.38 27.37 1.77
CA ARG A 253 -47.40 28.84 1.68
C ARG A 253 -48.58 29.42 2.43
#